data_AF-A0A926I3L0-F1
#
_entry.id   AF-A0A926I3L0-F1
#
_cell.length_a   1.000
_cell.length_b   1.000
_cell.length_c   1.000
_cell.angle_alpha   90.00
_cell.angle_beta   90.00
_cell.angle_gamma   90.00
#
_symmetry.space_group_name_H-M   'P 1'
#
loop_
_entity.id
_entity.type
_entity.pdbx_description
1 polymer ?
#
loop_
_entity_poly.entity_id
_entity_poly.type
_entity_poly.pdbx_seq_one_letter_code
_entity_poly.pdbx_strand_id
1 'polypeptide(L)'
;MREYIRKSSGLDRSLTRRLKAVIGDYDRLKKRRLDIIYGGSARQDGTPRGNSVGKPTEEKGTRLAEIDRELEAIDQTCVEIRAIYSAKVQPEFDPIKAYWQYDYFNYMHIRSPESPEGPSRRTWNRYKDKIHMMLAKKLNLF
;
A
#
# COMPACT_ATOMS: atom_id res chain seq x y z
N MET A 1 6.67 7.39 18.76
CA MET A 1 7.48 6.16 18.64
C MET A 1 8.47 6.34 17.48
N ARG A 2 9.79 6.29 17.71
CA ARG A 2 10.82 6.56 16.69
C ARG A 2 10.94 5.34 15.77
N GLU A 3 10.77 5.52 14.45
CA GLU A 3 10.74 4.40 13.49
C GLU A 3 12.12 3.80 13.25
N TYR A 4 12.23 2.49 13.45
CA TYR A 4 13.45 1.72 13.17
C TYR A 4 13.41 1.22 11.71
N ILE A 5 14.31 1.73 10.88
CA ILE A 5 14.57 1.20 9.52
C ILE A 5 15.80 0.32 9.63
N ARG A 6 15.67 -0.97 9.33
CA ARG A 6 16.77 -1.93 9.45
C ARG A 6 17.79 -1.66 8.33
N LYS A 7 19.07 -1.55 8.68
CA LYS A 7 20.19 -1.38 7.71
C LYS A 7 20.32 -2.53 6.68
N SER A 8 19.62 -3.65 6.88
CA SER A 8 19.77 -4.88 6.09
C SER A 8 18.50 -5.28 5.32
N SER A 9 17.54 -4.38 5.11
CA SER A 9 16.35 -4.68 4.28
C SER A 9 16.70 -4.86 2.80
N GLY A 10 17.90 -4.46 2.38
CA GLY A 10 18.34 -4.46 0.98
C GLY A 10 17.78 -3.29 0.16
N LEU A 11 16.87 -2.48 0.73
CA LEU A 11 16.28 -1.32 0.08
C LEU A 11 16.89 -0.03 0.62
N ASP A 12 17.11 0.93 -0.29
CA ASP A 12 17.53 2.26 0.09
C ASP A 12 16.48 2.94 0.99
N ARG A 13 16.95 3.75 1.95
CA ARG A 13 16.09 4.42 2.94
C ARG A 13 15.08 5.36 2.29
N SER A 14 15.43 6.02 1.18
CA SER A 14 14.51 6.89 0.45
C SER A 14 13.39 6.09 -0.20
N LEU A 15 13.72 4.93 -0.77
CA LEU A 15 12.76 4.00 -1.37
C LEU A 15 11.80 3.44 -0.32
N THR A 16 12.30 3.02 0.86
CA THR A 16 11.46 2.59 1.99
C THR A 16 10.45 3.68 2.40
N ARG A 17 10.88 4.95 2.46
CA ARG A 17 9.99 6.08 2.78
C ARG A 17 8.92 6.27 1.71
N ARG A 18 9.30 6.20 0.42
CA ARG A 18 8.36 6.28 -0.70
C ARG A 18 7.31 5.18 -0.64
N LEU A 19 7.72 3.93 -0.46
CA LEU A 19 6.82 2.78 -0.36
C LEU A 19 5.88 2.88 0.84
N LYS A 20 6.37 3.37 1.97
CA LYS A 20 5.53 3.64 3.14
C LYS A 20 4.46 4.69 2.83
N ALA A 21 4.79 5.75 2.09
CA ALA A 21 3.82 6.77 1.69
C ALA A 21 2.74 6.16 0.78
N VAL A 22 3.14 5.35 -0.21
CA VAL A 22 2.21 4.61 -1.09
C VAL A 22 1.24 3.74 -0.29
N ILE A 23 1.73 2.97 0.69
CA ILE A 23 0.88 2.16 1.59
C ILE A 23 -0.03 3.04 2.45
N GLY A 24 0.47 4.18 2.93
CA GLY A 24 -0.31 5.12 3.75
C GLY A 24 -1.41 5.83 2.97
N ASP A 25 -1.19 6.04 1.68
CA ASP A 25 -2.17 6.64 0.78
C ASP A 25 -3.19 5.63 0.24
N TYR A 26 -3.13 4.33 0.60
CA TYR A 26 -4.01 3.29 0.05
C TYR A 26 -5.51 3.64 0.11
N ASP A 27 -6.03 4.05 1.27
CA ASP A 27 -7.43 4.45 1.41
C ASP A 27 -7.76 5.72 0.62
N ARG A 28 -6.79 6.64 0.53
CA ARG A 28 -6.93 7.88 -0.24
C ARG A 28 -6.93 7.60 -1.73
N LEU A 29 -6.11 6.67 -2.21
CA LEU A 29 -6.06 6.23 -3.61
C LEU A 29 -7.37 5.58 -4.02
N LYS A 30 -7.96 4.73 -3.16
CA LYS A 30 -9.31 4.18 -3.38
C LYS A 30 -10.37 5.27 -3.55
N LYS A 31 -10.36 6.27 -2.67
CA LYS A 31 -11.27 7.43 -2.77
C LYS A 31 -11.03 8.22 -4.06
N ARG A 32 -9.77 8.57 -4.35
CA ARG A 32 -9.41 9.29 -5.59
C ARG A 32 -9.81 8.56 -6.85
N ARG A 33 -9.70 7.23 -6.87
CA ARG A 33 -10.18 6.40 -7.98
C ARG A 33 -11.69 6.56 -8.17
N LEU A 34 -12.46 6.44 -7.09
CA LEU A 34 -13.92 6.66 -7.12
C LEU A 34 -14.27 8.09 -7.54
N ASP A 35 -13.54 9.09 -7.05
CA ASP A 35 -13.73 10.49 -7.42
C ASP A 35 -13.42 10.74 -8.90
N ILE A 36 -12.48 10.03 -9.52
CA ILE A 36 -12.20 10.17 -10.96
C ILE A 36 -13.28 9.50 -11.81
N ILE A 37 -13.81 8.36 -11.37
CA ILE A 37 -14.84 7.59 -12.09
C ILE A 37 -16.21 8.26 -11.96
N TYR A 38 -16.58 8.67 -10.75
CA TYR A 38 -17.92 9.16 -10.40
C TYR A 38 -17.98 10.66 -10.12
N GLY A 39 -16.84 11.31 -9.84
CA GLY A 39 -16.78 12.76 -9.74
C GLY A 39 -17.03 13.37 -11.10
N GLY A 40 -18.27 13.85 -11.27
CA GLY A 40 -18.69 14.57 -12.47
C GLY A 40 -17.72 15.70 -12.80
N SER A 41 -17.61 16.03 -14.09
CA SER A 41 -16.84 17.19 -14.55
C SER A 41 -17.44 18.48 -13.99
N ALA A 42 -17.04 18.88 -12.79
CA ALA A 42 -17.31 20.21 -12.28
C ALA A 42 -16.43 21.20 -13.05
N ARG A 43 -16.94 21.65 -14.21
CA ARG A 43 -16.64 22.92 -14.89
C ARG A 43 -17.57 23.07 -16.09
N GLN A 44 -18.80 23.52 -15.83
CA GLN A 44 -19.54 24.36 -16.76
C GLN A 44 -19.51 25.80 -16.22
N ASP A 45 -18.32 26.39 -16.11
CA ASP A 45 -18.24 27.85 -16.01
C ASP A 45 -17.87 28.33 -17.41
N GLY A 46 -18.86 28.90 -18.08
CA GLY A 46 -18.86 29.32 -19.48
C GLY A 46 -17.90 30.47 -19.79
N THR A 47 -16.60 30.25 -19.64
CA THR A 47 -15.58 31.21 -20.09
C THR A 47 -14.73 30.57 -21.21
N PRO A 48 -14.76 31.08 -22.45
CA PRO A 48 -13.91 30.57 -23.51
C PRO A 48 -12.48 31.08 -23.24
N ARG A 49 -11.65 30.24 -22.61
CA ARG A 49 -10.19 30.48 -22.54
C ARG A 49 -9.54 29.80 -23.74
N GLY A 50 -8.75 30.60 -24.45
CA GLY A 50 -8.36 30.38 -25.85
C GLY A 50 -7.60 29.08 -26.17
N ASN A 51 -7.78 28.65 -27.42
CA ASN A 51 -6.92 27.89 -28.35
C ASN A 51 -5.89 26.85 -27.86
N SER A 52 -6.02 26.34 -26.65
CA SER A 52 -5.40 25.08 -26.25
C SER A 52 -6.52 24.06 -26.10
N VAL A 53 -6.70 23.20 -27.11
CA VAL A 53 -7.51 21.98 -26.97
C VAL A 53 -6.74 21.06 -26.02
N GLY A 54 -6.81 21.35 -24.72
CA GLY A 54 -6.41 20.40 -23.70
C GLY A 54 -7.20 19.12 -23.93
N LYS A 55 -6.57 17.96 -23.77
CA LYS A 55 -7.24 16.66 -23.91
C LYS A 55 -7.57 16.13 -22.51
N PRO A 56 -8.62 16.66 -21.84
CA PRO A 56 -8.93 16.32 -20.44
C PRO A 56 -9.20 14.83 -20.25
N THR A 57 -9.66 14.13 -21.30
CA THR A 57 -9.88 12.68 -21.27
C THR A 57 -8.57 11.90 -21.21
N GLU A 58 -7.54 12.31 -21.95
CA GLU A 58 -6.22 11.66 -21.93
C GLU A 58 -5.53 11.89 -20.56
N GLU A 59 -5.63 13.10 -20.02
CA GLU A 59 -5.10 13.39 -18.67
C GLU A 59 -5.80 12.60 -17.57
N LYS A 60 -7.13 12.47 -17.65
CA LYS A 60 -7.91 11.65 -16.71
C LYS A 60 -7.53 10.18 -16.81
N GLY A 61 -7.41 9.66 -18.04
CA GLY A 61 -7.00 8.27 -18.28
C GLY A 61 -5.61 7.97 -17.72
N THR A 62 -4.65 8.87 -17.94
CA THR A 62 -3.28 8.73 -17.42
C THR A 62 -3.26 8.70 -15.90
N ARG A 63 -3.95 9.64 -15.24
CA ARG A 63 -4.02 9.69 -13.77
C ARG A 63 -4.72 8.47 -13.17
N LEU A 64 -5.77 7.98 -13.83
CA LEU A 64 -6.49 6.79 -13.39
C LEU A 64 -5.61 5.55 -13.49
N ALA A 65 -4.88 5.39 -14.61
CA ALA A 65 -3.97 4.26 -14.82
C ALA A 65 -2.83 4.23 -13.78
N GLU A 66 -2.29 5.38 -13.40
CA GLU A 66 -1.29 5.47 -12.33
C GLU A 66 -1.85 5.02 -10.97
N ILE A 67 -3.05 5.50 -10.61
CA ILE A 67 -3.72 5.13 -9.36
C ILE A 67 -4.07 3.64 -9.35
N ASP A 68 -4.61 3.12 -10.45
CA ASP A 68 -4.96 1.71 -10.59
C ASP A 68 -3.73 0.82 -10.46
N ARG A 69 -2.60 1.21 -11.06
CA ARG A 69 -1.33 0.49 -10.94
C ARG A 69 -0.84 0.43 -9.48
N GLU A 70 -0.92 1.54 -8.74
CA GLU A 70 -0.53 1.57 -7.33
C GLU A 70 -1.46 0.72 -6.46
N LEU A 71 -2.77 0.81 -6.66
CA LEU A 71 -3.77 0.01 -5.94
C LEU A 71 -3.59 -1.48 -6.21
N GLU A 72 -3.45 -1.87 -7.48
CA GLU A 72 -3.25 -3.27 -7.87
C GLU A 72 -1.97 -3.83 -7.26
N ALA A 73 -0.88 -3.06 -7.26
CA ALA A 73 0.37 -3.47 -6.64
C ALA A 73 0.22 -3.73 -5.13
N ILE A 74 -0.54 -2.88 -4.42
CA ILE A 74 -0.83 -3.06 -2.99
C ILE A 74 -1.74 -4.28 -2.78
N ASP A 75 -2.80 -4.44 -3.57
CA ASP A 75 -3.77 -5.52 -3.45
C ASP A 75 -3.12 -6.90 -3.69
N GLN A 76 -2.34 -7.03 -4.76
CA GLN A 76 -1.58 -8.24 -5.04
C GLN A 76 -0.55 -8.54 -3.92
N THR A 77 0.11 -7.50 -3.40
CA THR A 77 1.03 -7.68 -2.25
C THR A 77 0.29 -8.21 -1.03
N CYS A 78 -0.91 -7.72 -0.76
CA CYS A 78 -1.75 -8.20 0.35
C CYS A 78 -2.14 -9.68 0.16
N VAL A 79 -2.54 -10.07 -1.05
CA VAL A 79 -2.89 -11.46 -1.38
C VAL A 79 -1.71 -12.40 -1.13
N GLU A 80 -0.52 -12.06 -1.65
CA GLU A 80 0.68 -12.88 -1.46
C GLU A 80 1.11 -12.95 0.02
N ILE A 81 1.01 -11.84 0.76
CA ILE A 81 1.31 -11.84 2.20
C ILE A 81 0.34 -12.74 2.98
N ARG A 82 -0.96 -12.68 2.68
CA ARG A 82 -1.94 -13.59 3.31
C ARG A 82 -1.61 -15.04 3.01
N ALA A 83 -1.23 -15.37 1.77
CA ALA A 83 -0.81 -16.72 1.42
C ALA A 83 0.43 -17.17 2.22
N ILE A 84 1.47 -16.33 2.28
CA ILE A 84 2.72 -16.62 3.01
C ILE A 84 2.48 -16.83 4.52
N TYR A 85 1.56 -16.08 5.11
CA TYR A 85 1.29 -16.11 6.54
C TYR A 85 0.08 -16.97 6.93
N SER A 86 -0.67 -17.53 5.97
CA SER A 86 -1.94 -18.26 6.16
C SER A 86 -1.92 -19.29 7.30
N ALA A 87 -0.85 -20.08 7.42
CA ALA A 87 -0.72 -21.08 8.47
C ALA A 87 -0.38 -20.52 9.87
N LYS A 88 -0.07 -19.23 9.98
CA LYS A 88 0.44 -18.57 11.19
C LYS A 88 -0.50 -17.51 11.75
N VAL A 89 -1.50 -17.09 10.97
CA VAL A 89 -2.39 -15.99 11.31
C VAL A 89 -3.85 -16.42 11.20
N GLN A 90 -4.72 -15.70 11.88
CA GLN A 90 -6.17 -15.91 11.78
C GLN A 90 -6.68 -15.57 10.37
N PRO A 91 -7.80 -16.17 9.91
CA PRO A 91 -8.35 -15.94 8.56
C PRO A 91 -8.65 -14.47 8.24
N GLU A 92 -9.01 -13.67 9.24
CA GLU A 92 -9.34 -12.24 9.09
C GLU A 92 -8.10 -11.33 9.07
N PHE A 93 -6.90 -11.89 8.88
CA PHE A 93 -5.66 -11.12 8.86
C PHE A 93 -5.66 -10.07 7.73
N ASP A 94 -5.57 -8.81 8.14
CA ASP A 94 -5.41 -7.65 7.26
C ASP A 94 -3.93 -7.23 7.21
N PRO A 95 -3.26 -7.43 6.05
CA PRO A 95 -1.86 -7.07 5.91
C PRO A 95 -1.55 -5.58 6.10
N ILE A 96 -2.46 -4.70 5.69
CA ILE A 96 -2.27 -3.24 5.77
C ILE A 96 -2.41 -2.80 7.22
N LYS A 97 -3.45 -3.26 7.92
CA LYS A 97 -3.61 -2.98 9.35
C LYS A 97 -2.43 -3.51 10.16
N ALA A 98 -1.99 -4.73 9.86
CA ALA A 98 -0.82 -5.35 10.47
C ALA A 98 0.49 -4.61 10.17
N TYR A 99 0.62 -3.94 9.03
CA TYR A 99 1.79 -3.12 8.70
C TYR A 99 1.92 -1.88 9.61
N TRP A 100 0.79 -1.30 10.02
CA TRP A 100 0.75 -0.10 10.86
C TRP A 100 0.74 -0.40 12.36
N GLN A 101 0.11 -1.50 12.78
CA GLN A 101 -0.16 -1.79 14.17
C GLN A 101 0.51 -3.10 14.60
N TYR A 102 1.57 -3.00 15.41
CA TYR A 102 2.24 -4.16 15.98
C TYR A 102 1.30 -5.03 16.82
N ASP A 103 0.45 -4.40 17.64
CA ASP A 103 -0.43 -5.13 18.54
C ASP A 103 -1.46 -5.97 17.75
N TYR A 104 -2.00 -5.41 16.66
CA TYR A 104 -2.84 -6.17 15.73
C TYR A 104 -2.06 -7.30 15.04
N PHE A 105 -0.86 -7.04 14.53
CA PHE A 105 -0.01 -8.07 13.94
C PHE A 105 0.26 -9.21 14.92
N ASN A 106 0.63 -8.91 16.16
CA ASN A 106 0.90 -9.90 17.19
C ASN A 106 -0.38 -10.66 17.59
N TYR A 107 -1.47 -9.95 17.86
CA TYR A 107 -2.76 -10.55 18.25
C TYR A 107 -3.29 -11.53 17.21
N MET A 108 -3.20 -11.18 15.93
CA MET A 108 -3.70 -12.02 14.84
C MET A 108 -2.85 -13.26 14.55
N HIS A 109 -1.70 -13.46 15.21
CA HIS A 109 -0.94 -14.70 15.07
C HIS A 109 -1.54 -15.81 15.94
N ILE A 110 -1.66 -16.99 15.36
CA ILE A 110 -2.08 -18.21 16.04
C ILE A 110 -1.06 -18.51 17.14
N ARG A 111 -1.55 -18.73 18.36
CA ARG A 111 -0.70 -19.05 19.52
C ARG A 111 -0.43 -20.54 19.55
N SER A 112 0.80 -20.90 19.92
CA SER A 112 1.19 -22.28 20.19
C SER A 112 1.90 -22.36 21.53
N PRO A 113 1.99 -23.55 22.15
CA PRO A 113 2.76 -23.75 23.38
C PRO A 113 4.22 -23.30 23.26
N GLU A 114 4.82 -23.42 22.06
CA GLU A 114 6.19 -22.99 21.78
C GLU A 114 6.34 -21.47 21.60
N SER A 115 5.24 -20.77 21.33
CA SER A 115 5.22 -19.31 21.10
C SER A 115 3.96 -18.67 21.69
N PRO A 116 3.78 -18.69 23.03
CA PRO A 116 2.58 -18.18 23.68
C PRO A 116 2.42 -16.65 23.53
N GLU A 117 3.54 -15.92 23.55
CA GLU A 117 3.57 -14.45 23.40
C GLU A 117 3.52 -13.97 21.95
N GLY A 118 3.55 -14.91 20.98
CA GLY A 118 3.45 -14.60 19.57
C GLY A 118 4.70 -13.90 19.03
N PRO A 119 4.62 -13.29 17.82
CA PRO A 119 5.80 -12.77 17.16
C PRO A 119 6.29 -11.45 17.78
N SER A 120 7.61 -11.36 17.96
CA SER A 120 8.27 -10.14 18.45
C SER A 120 8.26 -8.97 17.44
N ARG A 121 8.58 -7.77 17.92
CA ARG A 121 8.79 -6.58 17.07
C ARG A 121 9.85 -6.78 15.98
N ARG A 122 10.86 -7.64 16.22
CA ARG A 122 11.86 -7.97 15.20
C ARG A 122 11.23 -8.74 14.04
N THR A 123 10.32 -9.67 14.33
CA THR A 123 9.55 -10.39 13.31
C THR A 123 8.63 -9.45 12.55
N TRP A 124 7.98 -8.52 13.25
CA TRP A 124 7.15 -7.48 12.63
C TRP A 124 7.95 -6.57 11.68
N ASN A 125 9.17 -6.16 12.05
CA ASN A 125 10.01 -5.38 11.15
C ASN A 125 10.38 -6.16 9.88
N ARG A 126 10.69 -7.46 9.99
CA ARG A 126 10.93 -8.32 8.81
C ARG A 126 9.69 -8.46 7.93
N TYR A 127 8.51 -8.50 8.54
CA TYR A 127 7.24 -8.49 7.83
C TYR A 127 7.08 -7.20 7.01
N LYS A 128 7.39 -6.04 7.59
CA LYS A 128 7.36 -4.75 6.88
C LYS A 128 8.38 -4.70 5.74
N ASP A 129 9.61 -5.14 5.98
CA ASP A 129 10.67 -5.23 4.96
C ASP A 129 10.20 -6.11 3.78
N LYS A 130 9.53 -7.23 4.06
CA LYS A 130 8.98 -8.13 3.03
C LYS A 130 7.91 -7.43 2.18
N ILE A 131 6.98 -6.71 2.81
CA ILE A 131 5.97 -5.91 2.10
C ILE A 131 6.65 -4.88 1.18
N HIS A 132 7.65 -4.15 1.67
CA HIS A 132 8.36 -3.17 0.85
C HIS A 132 9.05 -3.82 -0.35
N MET A 133 9.72 -4.95 -0.16
CA MET A 133 10.37 -5.68 -1.25
C MET A 133 9.36 -6.12 -2.32
N MET A 134 8.23 -6.69 -1.91
CA MET A 134 7.19 -7.18 -2.83
C MET A 134 6.53 -6.02 -3.57
N LEU A 135 6.21 -4.93 -2.87
CA LEU A 135 5.60 -3.75 -3.47
C LEU A 135 6.56 -3.07 -4.46
N ALA A 136 7.84 -2.96 -4.11
CA ALA A 136 8.87 -2.39 -4.99
C ALA A 136 9.03 -3.20 -6.30
N LYS A 137 8.95 -4.53 -6.23
CA LYS A 137 8.92 -5.40 -7.44
C LYS A 137 7.76 -5.06 -8.33
N LYS A 138 6.54 -5.01 -7.78
CA LYS A 138 5.31 -4.77 -8.55
C LYS A 138 5.27 -3.37 -9.17
N LEU A 139 5.89 -2.40 -8.50
CA LEU A 139 6.01 -1.04 -9.00
C LEU A 139 7.21 -0.83 -9.95
N ASN A 140 8.02 -1.86 -10.21
CA ASN A 140 9.24 -1.79 -11.02
C ASN A 140 10.18 -0.65 -10.57
N LEU A 141 10.46 -0.59 -9.27
CA LEU A 141 11.30 0.45 -8.66
C LEU A 141 12.78 0.05 -8.52
N PHE A 142 13.16 -1.08 -9.11
CA PHE A 142 14.53 -1.58 -9.22
C PHE A 142 14.67 -2.48 -10.44
#